data_AF-A0A7J9I3L7-F1
#
_entry.id   AF-A0A7J9I3L7-F1
#
_cell.length_a   1.000
_cell.length_b   1.000
_cell.length_c   1.000
_cell.angle_alpha   90.00
_cell.angle_beta   90.00
_cell.angle_gamma   90.00
#
_symmetry.space_group_name_H-M   'P 1'
#
loop_
_entity.id
_entity.type
_entity.pdbx_description
1 polymer ?
#
loop_
_entity_poly.entity_id
_entity_poly.type
_entity_poly.pdbx_seq_one_letter_code
_entity_poly.pdbx_strand_id
1 'polypeptide(L)'
;MKQLEGKTRKCYEQPLPRDLEDDGNFVDMMVYDGCFVVQLILKDHQYDFSKMGRHISDEIFQDLLLLENQLPFFVLLKLYSMINPNPGPTGHFNFLATSALKFFGKDSRSLPKNTTSTRHLLHLVHTTFQPSEIQAKVVKKVPCCVPKNTSIKHLRRLVRTTFHPSETQAEVEKKEEKLQSSWNSMPSATELEDAGIHLLSVPIQKQWTKCMFGITFDHGTKELKIPTLQVDDFTELLFRNYMAYEQFFTWEEPTYFVDYVLFIDDLINTSKDVELLRKNGIIHNLLGNDEAVTQMFNKLCDFISFNDKGFYYKDIASQVNEHCKRKRNIWKAKLKKDYFNTPWSPISFLAALVLLLLTMLQTIFSVLSYYHQRQ
;
A
#
# COMPACT_ATOMS: atom_id res chain seq x y z
N MET A 1 29.64 24.08 -4.95
CA MET A 1 28.24 23.76 -5.28
C MET A 1 27.83 24.26 -6.67
N LYS A 2 28.18 25.49 -7.06
CA LYS A 2 27.91 26.07 -8.41
C LYS A 2 28.16 25.13 -9.61
N GLN A 3 29.25 24.36 -9.60
CA GLN A 3 29.55 23.39 -10.67
C GLN A 3 28.48 22.29 -10.86
N LEU A 4 27.68 21.99 -9.83
CA LEU A 4 26.61 20.99 -9.88
C LEU A 4 25.27 21.57 -10.35
N GLU A 5 25.12 22.90 -10.33
CA GLU A 5 23.86 23.60 -10.57
C GLU A 5 23.18 23.16 -11.87
N GLY A 6 23.88 23.23 -13.01
CA GLY A 6 23.31 22.86 -14.30
C GLY A 6 22.89 21.39 -14.40
N LYS A 7 23.50 20.49 -13.61
CA LYS A 7 23.07 19.08 -13.51
C LYS A 7 21.85 18.96 -12.60
N THR A 8 21.84 19.67 -11.47
CA THR A 8 20.75 19.69 -10.50
C THR A 8 19.47 20.29 -11.08
N ARG A 9 19.56 21.40 -11.83
CA ARG A 9 18.40 22.02 -12.51
C ARG A 9 17.69 21.07 -13.48
N LYS A 10 18.43 20.15 -14.11
CA LYS A 10 17.86 19.12 -15.00
C LYS A 10 17.09 18.02 -14.27
N CYS A 11 17.22 17.92 -12.94
CA CYS A 11 16.43 17.00 -12.13
C CYS A 11 15.03 17.55 -11.81
N TYR A 12 14.81 18.84 -12.04
CA TYR A 12 13.53 19.50 -11.79
C TYR A 12 12.80 19.80 -13.09
N GLU A 13 11.49 19.78 -12.98
CA GLU A 13 10.61 20.22 -14.04
C GLU A 13 10.72 21.73 -14.28
N GLN A 14 10.60 22.13 -15.55
CA GLN A 14 10.74 23.51 -15.99
C GLN A 14 9.39 24.11 -16.40
N PRO A 15 9.18 25.42 -16.19
CA PRO A 15 10.10 26.37 -15.56
C PRO A 15 10.10 26.24 -14.03
N LEU A 16 11.25 26.56 -13.43
CA LEU A 16 11.38 26.68 -11.98
C LEU A 16 10.57 27.87 -11.43
N PRO A 17 10.25 27.89 -10.13
CA PRO A 17 9.75 29.08 -9.45
C PRO A 17 10.64 30.30 -9.70
N ARG A 18 10.04 31.50 -9.83
CA ARG A 18 10.76 32.73 -10.24
C ARG A 18 11.92 33.09 -9.32
N ASP A 19 11.77 32.82 -8.04
CA ASP A 19 12.80 33.00 -7.01
C ASP A 19 13.99 32.07 -7.18
N LEU A 20 13.82 30.94 -7.86
CA LEU A 20 14.85 29.93 -8.16
C LEU A 20 15.34 29.99 -9.63
N GLU A 21 14.84 30.93 -10.43
CA GLU A 21 15.37 31.18 -11.78
C GLU A 21 16.79 31.78 -11.71
N ASP A 22 17.07 32.63 -10.72
CA ASP A 22 18.41 33.19 -10.49
C ASP A 22 19.41 32.12 -9.98
N ASP A 23 20.61 32.14 -10.56
CA ASP A 23 21.66 31.15 -10.27
C ASP A 23 22.16 31.23 -8.82
N GLY A 24 22.16 32.42 -8.21
CA GLY A 24 22.56 32.62 -6.82
C GLY A 24 21.58 31.89 -5.88
N ASN A 25 20.30 32.19 -6.04
CA ASN A 25 19.24 31.64 -5.18
C ASN A 25 19.11 30.11 -5.30
N PHE A 26 19.27 29.54 -6.50
CA PHE A 26 19.20 28.09 -6.68
C PHE A 26 20.36 27.35 -6.01
N VAL A 27 21.59 27.89 -6.13
CA VAL A 27 22.77 27.33 -5.47
C VAL A 27 22.66 27.48 -3.95
N ASP A 28 22.11 28.60 -3.47
CA ASP A 28 21.85 28.83 -2.05
C ASP A 28 20.86 27.81 -1.50
N MET A 29 19.73 27.57 -2.18
CA MET A 29 18.79 26.49 -1.83
C MET A 29 19.50 25.13 -1.76
N MET A 30 20.31 24.78 -2.77
CA MET A 30 21.07 23.51 -2.75
C MET A 30 22.01 23.40 -1.53
N VAL A 31 22.59 24.52 -1.07
CA VAL A 31 23.51 24.55 0.05
C VAL A 31 22.76 24.51 1.38
N TYR A 32 21.79 25.41 1.60
CA TYR A 32 21.06 25.52 2.87
C TYR A 32 20.25 24.26 3.15
N ASP A 33 19.41 23.86 2.21
CA ASP A 33 18.52 22.71 2.37
C ASP A 33 19.35 21.42 2.41
N GLY A 34 20.35 21.32 1.54
CA GLY A 34 21.23 20.15 1.51
C GLY A 34 22.05 19.99 2.80
N CYS A 35 22.55 21.10 3.38
CA CYS A 35 23.25 21.07 4.66
C CYS A 35 22.31 20.72 5.81
N PHE A 36 21.09 21.27 5.83
CA PHE A 36 20.06 20.91 6.80
C PHE A 36 19.80 19.40 6.79
N VAL A 37 19.51 18.84 5.61
CA VAL A 37 19.25 17.41 5.42
C VAL A 37 20.44 16.54 5.85
N VAL A 38 21.66 16.86 5.40
CA VAL A 38 22.85 16.09 5.75
C VAL A 38 23.12 16.15 7.26
N GLN A 39 23.01 17.33 7.88
CA GLN A 39 23.21 17.44 9.33
C GLN A 39 22.15 16.66 10.12
N LEU A 40 20.90 16.69 9.68
CA LEU A 40 19.81 15.97 10.33
C LEU A 40 20.02 14.46 10.27
N ILE A 41 20.42 13.94 9.11
CA ILE A 41 20.71 12.50 8.92
C ILE A 41 21.92 12.04 9.75
N LEU A 42 22.95 12.88 9.88
CA LEU A 42 24.21 12.51 10.55
C LEU A 42 24.15 12.64 12.07
N LYS A 43 23.37 13.59 12.59
CA LYS A 43 23.29 13.82 14.03
C LYS A 43 22.19 12.92 14.60
N ASP A 44 22.63 11.74 15.04
CA ASP A 44 21.87 10.80 15.86
C ASP A 44 21.28 11.55 17.08
N HIS A 45 20.01 11.96 16.98
CA HIS A 45 19.15 12.50 18.03
C HIS A 45 19.72 13.61 18.97
N GLN A 46 20.86 14.23 18.66
CA GLN A 46 21.52 15.21 19.54
C GLN A 46 21.32 16.68 19.14
N TYR A 47 20.70 16.97 17.99
CA TYR A 47 19.96 18.23 17.89
C TYR A 47 18.60 17.99 18.54
N ASP A 48 18.33 18.80 19.54
CA ASP A 48 17.21 18.67 20.46
C ASP A 48 15.88 19.04 19.80
N PHE A 49 15.54 18.42 18.65
CA PHE A 49 14.17 18.48 18.14
C PHE A 49 13.20 17.82 19.12
N SER A 50 13.70 16.99 20.04
CA SER A 50 12.97 16.57 21.24
C SER A 50 12.50 17.74 22.12
N LYS A 51 13.28 18.84 22.24
CA LYS A 51 12.83 20.10 22.87
C LYS A 51 11.75 20.83 22.06
N MET A 52 11.74 20.63 20.75
CA MET A 52 10.74 21.19 19.83
C MET A 52 9.43 20.36 19.83
N GLY A 53 9.48 19.13 20.36
CA GLY A 53 8.34 18.23 20.51
C GLY A 53 8.32 17.13 19.45
N ARG A 54 7.83 15.93 19.82
CA ARG A 54 7.79 14.75 18.93
C ARG A 54 7.08 15.02 17.61
N HIS A 55 5.97 15.76 17.64
CA HIS A 55 5.19 16.12 16.45
C HIS A 55 6.01 16.86 15.39
N ILE A 56 6.90 17.78 15.79
CA ILE A 56 7.74 18.52 14.84
C ILE A 56 8.79 17.63 14.20
N SER A 57 9.30 16.64 14.95
CA SER A 57 10.17 15.62 14.37
C SER A 57 9.42 14.81 13.31
N ASP A 58 8.21 14.34 13.61
CA ASP A 58 7.40 13.54 12.68
C ASP A 58 7.08 14.34 11.41
N GLU A 59 6.70 15.62 11.53
CA GLU A 59 6.46 16.50 10.39
C GLU A 59 7.70 16.66 9.49
N ILE A 60 8.89 16.85 10.08
CA ILE A 60 10.14 16.93 9.31
C ILE A 60 10.43 15.59 8.62
N PHE A 61 10.23 14.46 9.30
CA PHE A 61 10.41 13.14 8.70
C PHE A 61 9.54 12.95 7.47
N GLN A 62 8.27 13.38 7.55
CA GLN A 62 7.33 13.31 6.44
C GLN A 62 7.73 14.24 5.30
N ASP A 63 8.06 15.49 5.62
CA ASP A 63 8.42 16.51 4.65
C ASP A 63 9.64 16.11 3.82
N LEU A 64 10.64 15.47 4.44
CA LEU A 64 11.84 14.97 3.75
C LEU A 64 11.58 13.82 2.78
N LEU A 65 10.46 13.12 2.92
CA LEU A 65 10.05 12.06 2.02
C LEU A 65 9.08 12.54 0.95
N LEU A 66 8.50 13.74 1.05
CA LEU A 66 7.61 14.26 0.02
C LEU A 66 8.31 14.31 -1.34
N LEU A 67 7.65 13.80 -2.38
CA LEU A 67 8.14 13.76 -3.75
C LEU A 67 8.50 15.16 -4.28
N GLU A 68 7.76 16.18 -3.85
CA GLU A 68 7.96 17.57 -4.23
C GLU A 68 9.18 18.21 -3.54
N ASN A 69 9.63 17.64 -2.41
CA ASN A 69 10.69 18.17 -1.56
C ASN A 69 11.98 17.34 -1.64
N GLN A 70 12.38 16.96 -2.85
CA GLN A 70 13.54 16.09 -3.06
C GLN A 70 14.73 16.83 -3.65
N LEU A 71 15.83 16.88 -2.88
CA LEU A 71 17.15 17.17 -3.44
C LEU A 71 17.76 15.92 -4.08
N PRO A 72 18.43 16.03 -5.25
CA PRO A 72 19.15 14.90 -5.81
C PRO A 72 20.23 14.38 -4.85
N PHE A 73 20.32 13.08 -4.68
CA PHE A 73 21.20 12.45 -3.69
C PHE A 73 22.69 12.79 -3.91
N PHE A 74 23.10 13.03 -5.16
CA PHE A 74 24.47 13.46 -5.46
C PHE A 74 24.81 14.84 -4.90
N VAL A 75 23.82 15.71 -4.68
CA VAL A 75 23.99 17.02 -4.01
C VAL A 75 24.32 16.78 -2.54
N LEU A 76 23.52 15.96 -1.87
CA LEU A 76 23.73 15.56 -0.47
C LEU A 76 25.09 14.87 -0.28
N LEU A 77 25.44 13.96 -1.18
CA LEU A 77 26.73 13.27 -1.18
C LEU A 77 27.90 14.24 -1.33
N LYS A 78 27.77 15.24 -2.22
CA LYS A 78 28.81 16.25 -2.40
C LYS A 78 29.00 17.09 -1.14
N LEU A 79 27.90 17.55 -0.52
CA LEU A 79 27.96 18.31 0.73
C LEU A 79 28.57 17.47 1.86
N TYR A 80 28.16 16.21 1.99
CA TYR A 80 28.75 15.31 2.98
C TYR A 80 30.26 15.12 2.77
N SER A 81 30.72 14.95 1.52
CA SER A 81 32.15 14.83 1.22
C SER A 81 32.96 16.10 1.52
N MET A 82 32.31 17.27 1.59
CA MET A 82 32.96 18.51 2.04
C MET A 82 33.06 18.57 3.57
N ILE A 83 32.03 18.10 4.28
CA ILE A 83 32.00 18.06 5.76
C ILE A 83 33.01 17.02 6.29
N ASN A 84 33.07 15.85 5.66
CA ASN A 84 33.99 14.79 6.01
C ASN A 84 34.85 14.44 4.79
N PRO A 85 36.00 15.09 4.57
CA PRO A 85 36.81 14.88 3.36
C PRO A 85 37.45 13.50 3.25
N ASN A 86 37.59 12.79 4.38
CA ASN A 86 38.25 11.49 4.43
C ASN A 86 37.20 10.37 4.43
N PRO A 87 36.94 9.71 3.29
CA PRO A 87 36.08 8.54 3.28
C PRO A 87 36.78 7.44 4.08
N GLY A 88 36.22 7.09 5.23
CA GLY A 88 36.62 5.85 5.92
C GLY A 88 36.41 4.63 5.00
N PRO A 89 36.69 3.41 5.50
CA PRO A 89 36.65 2.18 4.69
C PRO A 89 35.29 1.91 4.02
N THR A 90 34.20 2.44 4.59
CA THR A 90 32.84 2.33 4.07
C THR A 90 32.59 3.19 2.82
N GLY A 91 33.35 4.27 2.62
CA GLY A 91 33.11 5.27 1.57
C GLY A 91 31.98 6.26 1.91
N HIS A 92 32.00 7.45 1.29
CA HIS A 92 31.02 8.50 1.59
C HIS A 92 29.57 8.09 1.31
N PHE A 93 29.34 7.41 0.19
CA PHE A 93 28.00 7.00 -0.24
C PHE A 93 27.38 6.02 0.74
N ASN A 94 28.04 4.89 1.00
CA ASN A 94 27.47 3.84 1.87
C ASN A 94 27.22 4.37 3.28
N PHE A 95 28.12 5.23 3.79
CA PHE A 95 27.94 5.84 5.10
C PHE A 95 26.71 6.75 5.13
N LEU A 96 26.59 7.67 4.17
CA LEU A 96 25.44 8.60 4.12
C LEU A 96 24.13 7.84 3.87
N ALA A 97 24.12 6.88 2.95
CA ALA A 97 22.94 6.07 2.66
C ALA A 97 22.51 5.22 3.86
N THR A 98 23.46 4.57 4.54
CA THR A 98 23.19 3.81 5.78
C THR A 98 22.64 4.72 6.87
N SER A 99 23.21 5.91 7.03
CA SER A 99 22.75 6.89 8.02
C SER A 99 21.34 7.36 7.70
N ALA A 100 21.04 7.64 6.43
CA ALA A 100 19.71 8.04 5.97
C ALA A 100 18.69 6.91 6.21
N LEU A 101 19.01 5.66 5.87
CA LEU A 101 18.12 4.53 6.13
C LEU A 101 17.85 4.35 7.62
N LYS A 102 18.88 4.42 8.46
CA LYS A 102 18.73 4.37 9.93
C LYS A 102 17.86 5.50 10.46
N PHE A 103 18.06 6.72 9.95
CA PHE A 103 17.24 7.89 10.27
C PHE A 103 15.76 7.59 10.02
N PHE A 104 15.41 7.02 8.87
CA PHE A 104 14.03 6.60 8.54
C PHE A 104 13.60 5.25 9.15
N GLY A 105 14.34 4.70 10.14
CA GLY A 105 14.01 3.43 10.77
C GLY A 105 14.07 2.21 9.84
N LYS A 106 14.80 2.32 8.72
CA LYS A 106 15.00 1.27 7.73
C LYS A 106 16.32 0.54 7.95
N ASP A 107 16.31 -0.74 7.61
CA ASP A 107 17.49 -1.59 7.71
C ASP A 107 18.44 -1.37 6.55
N SER A 108 19.72 -1.23 6.88
CA SER A 108 20.80 -1.00 5.92
C SER A 108 21.36 -2.30 5.33
N ARG A 109 20.86 -3.48 5.72
CA ARG A 109 21.36 -4.78 5.24
C ARG A 109 21.15 -5.00 3.73
N SER A 110 20.23 -4.27 3.08
CA SER A 110 19.98 -4.34 1.63
C SER A 110 20.19 -2.99 0.94
N LEU A 111 21.38 -2.39 1.11
CA LEU A 111 21.78 -1.21 0.34
C LEU A 111 21.75 -1.49 -1.17
N PRO A 112 21.35 -0.52 -2.00
CA PRO A 112 21.48 -0.64 -3.45
C PRO A 112 22.91 -1.00 -3.84
N LYS A 113 23.07 -1.96 -4.77
CA LYS A 113 24.39 -2.47 -5.19
C LYS A 113 25.30 -1.43 -5.86
N ASN A 114 24.78 -0.26 -6.27
CA ASN A 114 25.60 0.78 -6.88
C ASN A 114 25.23 2.21 -6.40
N THR A 115 26.23 3.09 -6.47
CA THR A 115 26.17 4.51 -6.08
C THR A 115 25.49 5.44 -7.10
N THR A 116 25.30 4.97 -8.34
CA THR A 116 24.75 5.73 -9.48
C THR A 116 23.24 5.59 -9.66
N SER A 117 22.59 4.66 -8.96
CA SER A 117 21.15 4.40 -9.09
C SER A 117 20.31 5.25 -8.13
N THR A 118 20.84 5.64 -6.97
CA THR A 118 20.08 6.41 -5.98
C THR A 118 19.84 7.85 -6.46
N ARG A 119 18.56 8.21 -6.60
CA ARG A 119 18.13 9.49 -7.21
C ARG A 119 18.02 10.59 -6.15
N HIS A 120 17.30 10.31 -5.07
CA HIS A 120 17.02 11.20 -3.94
C HIS A 120 16.64 10.33 -2.72
N LEU A 121 16.32 10.95 -1.57
CA LEU A 121 16.03 10.24 -0.32
C LEU A 121 14.80 9.34 -0.42
N LEU A 122 13.71 9.83 -0.99
CA LEU A 122 12.50 9.03 -1.20
C LEU A 122 12.80 7.77 -2.04
N HIS A 123 13.60 7.87 -3.11
CA HIS A 123 14.02 6.70 -3.87
C HIS A 123 14.83 5.74 -3.00
N LEU A 124 15.80 6.24 -2.21
CA LEU A 124 16.60 5.40 -1.32
C LEU A 124 15.72 4.61 -0.34
N VAL A 125 14.75 5.29 0.29
CA VAL A 125 13.82 4.63 1.21
C VAL A 125 12.90 3.66 0.47
N HIS A 126 12.39 4.03 -0.72
CA HIS A 126 11.56 3.16 -1.55
C HIS A 126 12.26 1.84 -1.93
N THR A 127 13.57 1.88 -2.23
CA THR A 127 14.33 0.64 -2.53
C THR A 127 14.36 -0.38 -1.40
N THR A 128 14.12 0.04 -0.15
CA THR A 128 14.09 -0.88 0.99
C THR A 128 12.83 -1.73 1.07
N PHE A 129 11.78 -1.37 0.34
CA PHE A 129 10.54 -2.13 0.32
C PHE A 129 10.53 -3.26 -0.72
N GLN A 130 11.65 -3.50 -1.42
CA GLN A 130 11.74 -4.57 -2.39
C GLN A 130 11.42 -5.93 -1.71
N PRO A 131 10.39 -6.67 -2.17
CA PRO A 131 10.06 -7.96 -1.63
C PRO A 131 11.26 -8.90 -1.77
N SER A 132 11.65 -9.57 -0.68
CA SER A 132 12.56 -10.71 -0.76
C SER A 132 11.99 -11.71 -1.78
N GLU A 133 12.81 -12.09 -2.77
CA GLU A 133 12.70 -13.00 -3.94
C GLU A 133 11.52 -14.00 -4.11
N ILE A 134 10.63 -14.18 -3.14
CA ILE A 134 9.60 -15.21 -3.06
C ILE A 134 8.63 -15.21 -4.26
N GLN A 135 8.52 -14.16 -5.07
CA GLN A 135 7.67 -14.18 -6.28
C GLN A 135 8.26 -13.45 -7.51
N ALA A 136 9.58 -13.24 -7.57
CA ALA A 136 10.25 -12.54 -8.68
C ALA A 136 10.37 -13.37 -9.99
N LYS A 137 9.38 -14.21 -10.31
CA LYS A 137 9.39 -15.03 -11.54
C LYS A 137 8.74 -14.36 -12.76
N VAL A 138 8.14 -13.18 -12.62
CA VAL A 138 7.41 -12.54 -13.73
C VAL A 138 7.82 -11.07 -13.90
N VAL A 139 8.99 -10.80 -14.48
CA VAL A 139 9.15 -9.61 -15.32
C VAL A 139 10.11 -9.94 -16.46
N LYS A 140 9.57 -10.29 -17.64
CA LYS A 140 10.33 -10.13 -18.89
C LYS A 140 10.36 -8.63 -19.18
N LYS A 141 11.56 -8.04 -19.22
CA LYS A 141 11.79 -6.67 -19.70
C LYS A 141 11.20 -6.51 -21.10
N VAL A 142 10.14 -5.72 -21.22
CA VAL A 142 9.72 -5.15 -22.50
C VAL A 142 10.12 -3.68 -22.46
N PRO A 143 10.96 -3.19 -23.39
CA PRO A 143 11.31 -1.78 -23.44
C PRO A 143 10.12 -1.01 -23.98
N CYS A 144 9.63 -0.02 -23.23
CA CYS A 144 8.59 0.89 -23.71
C CYS A 144 9.07 2.34 -23.65
N CYS A 145 8.66 3.10 -24.67
CA CYS A 145 9.17 4.40 -25.05
C CYS A 145 8.96 5.47 -23.97
N VAL A 146 10.01 6.25 -23.71
CA VAL A 146 9.97 7.48 -22.91
C VAL A 146 9.02 8.49 -23.59
N PRO A 147 7.96 8.99 -22.91
CA PRO A 147 7.17 10.09 -23.43
C PRO A 147 8.07 11.32 -23.54
N LYS A 148 8.23 11.82 -24.77
CA LYS A 148 8.90 13.10 -24.99
C LYS A 148 7.96 14.22 -24.59
N ASN A 149 8.43 15.06 -23.66
CA ASN A 149 8.05 16.45 -23.50
C ASN A 149 6.56 16.70 -23.20
N THR A 150 6.19 16.63 -21.92
CA THR A 150 4.94 17.22 -21.44
C THR A 150 5.31 18.25 -20.38
N SER A 151 5.01 19.52 -20.64
CA SER A 151 5.19 20.61 -19.68
C SER A 151 4.16 20.46 -18.55
N ILE A 152 4.58 20.09 -17.35
CA ILE A 152 3.73 19.90 -16.17
C ILE A 152 4.11 20.97 -15.14
N LYS A 153 3.38 22.09 -15.17
CA LYS A 153 3.77 23.28 -14.39
C LYS A 153 3.53 23.20 -12.88
N HIS A 154 2.95 22.16 -12.29
CA HIS A 154 2.88 21.93 -10.82
C HIS A 154 2.20 20.58 -10.52
N LEU A 155 2.70 19.79 -9.55
CA LEU A 155 2.02 18.58 -9.04
C LEU A 155 0.58 18.86 -8.59
N ARG A 156 0.37 20.01 -7.93
CA ARG A 156 -0.96 20.50 -7.52
C ARG A 156 -1.91 20.77 -8.70
N ARG A 157 -1.40 21.02 -9.91
CA ARG A 157 -2.22 21.15 -11.12
C ARG A 157 -2.55 19.79 -11.71
N LEU A 158 -1.66 18.80 -11.66
CA LEU A 158 -1.95 17.42 -12.08
C LEU A 158 -3.12 16.83 -11.27
N VAL A 159 -3.10 17.01 -9.94
CA VAL A 159 -4.20 16.62 -9.04
C VAL A 159 -5.49 17.42 -9.30
N ARG A 160 -5.43 18.56 -10.01
CA ARG A 160 -6.62 19.40 -10.28
C ARG A 160 -7.16 19.26 -11.70
N THR A 161 -6.29 19.03 -12.69
CA THR A 161 -6.66 18.87 -14.10
C THR A 161 -7.05 17.45 -14.46
N THR A 162 -6.55 16.45 -13.73
CA THR A 162 -7.00 15.06 -13.87
C THR A 162 -8.31 14.81 -13.10
N PHE A 163 -8.73 15.75 -12.22
CA PHE A 163 -9.79 15.55 -11.21
C PHE A 163 -10.93 16.59 -11.22
N HIS A 164 -11.16 17.35 -12.31
CA HIS A 164 -12.46 18.02 -12.48
C HIS A 164 -12.85 18.08 -13.96
N PRO A 165 -14.08 17.66 -14.32
CA PRO A 165 -14.51 17.62 -15.71
C PRO A 165 -14.62 19.06 -16.22
N SER A 166 -13.94 19.32 -17.33
CA SER A 166 -14.28 20.50 -18.13
C SER A 166 -15.65 20.26 -18.74
N GLU A 167 -16.50 21.27 -18.65
CA GLU A 167 -17.85 21.29 -19.21
C GLU A 167 -17.81 20.92 -20.69
N THR A 168 -18.12 19.67 -20.99
CA THR A 168 -18.66 19.25 -22.28
C THR A 168 -19.62 18.10 -22.00
N GLN A 169 -20.72 18.43 -21.31
CA GLN A 169 -21.90 17.58 -21.29
C GLN A 169 -22.42 17.47 -22.73
N ALA A 170 -22.38 16.26 -23.31
CA ALA A 170 -23.45 15.73 -24.15
C ALA A 170 -23.17 14.34 -24.79
N GLU A 171 -21.93 13.84 -24.88
CA GLU A 171 -21.69 12.65 -25.75
C GLU A 171 -20.89 11.48 -25.15
N VAL A 172 -20.50 11.50 -23.87
CA VAL A 172 -19.63 10.44 -23.29
C VAL A 172 -20.38 9.38 -22.47
N GLU A 173 -21.67 9.56 -22.16
CA GLU A 173 -22.47 8.66 -21.31
C GLU A 173 -22.67 7.22 -21.85
N LYS A 174 -22.12 6.86 -23.02
CA LYS A 174 -22.20 5.49 -23.58
C LYS A 174 -20.89 4.71 -23.59
N LYS A 175 -19.79 5.24 -23.06
CA LYS A 175 -18.48 4.54 -23.06
C LYS A 175 -17.94 4.11 -21.69
N GLU A 176 -18.51 4.59 -20.58
CA GLU A 176 -18.05 4.22 -19.22
C GLU A 176 -18.37 2.76 -18.84
N GLU A 177 -19.36 2.11 -19.46
CA GLU A 177 -19.69 0.71 -19.14
C GLU A 177 -18.70 -0.35 -19.66
N LYS A 178 -17.68 0.02 -20.46
CA LYS A 178 -16.82 -0.98 -21.15
C LYS A 178 -15.39 -1.14 -20.64
N LEU A 179 -14.90 -0.29 -19.74
CA LEU A 179 -13.51 -0.39 -19.24
C LEU A 179 -13.39 -1.06 -17.87
N GLN A 180 -14.52 -1.37 -17.22
CA GLN A 180 -14.59 -2.15 -15.98
C GLN A 180 -14.42 -3.67 -16.19
N SER A 181 -14.17 -4.13 -17.42
CA SER A 181 -14.30 -5.55 -17.79
C SER A 181 -13.01 -6.39 -17.79
N SER A 182 -11.86 -5.91 -17.33
CA SER A 182 -10.64 -6.75 -17.23
C SER A 182 -10.12 -6.99 -15.82
N TRP A 183 -10.50 -6.15 -14.84
CA TRP A 183 -10.05 -6.34 -13.48
C TRP A 183 -10.96 -7.33 -12.75
N ASN A 184 -10.43 -8.51 -12.44
CA ASN A 184 -11.10 -9.45 -11.54
C ASN A 184 -10.86 -8.98 -10.09
N SER A 185 -11.55 -7.90 -9.69
CA SER A 185 -11.62 -7.42 -8.30
C SER A 185 -11.83 -8.61 -7.35
N MET A 186 -11.06 -8.63 -6.27
CA MET A 186 -11.20 -9.64 -5.23
C MET A 186 -12.42 -9.29 -4.34
N PRO A 187 -13.13 -10.29 -3.78
CA PRO A 187 -14.19 -10.02 -2.83
C PRO A 187 -13.68 -9.32 -1.55
N SER A 188 -14.57 -8.56 -0.92
CA SER A 188 -14.31 -7.86 0.34
C SER A 188 -14.02 -8.80 1.50
N ALA A 189 -13.41 -8.31 2.58
CA ALA A 189 -13.05 -9.12 3.74
C ALA A 189 -14.24 -9.93 4.30
N THR A 190 -15.42 -9.30 4.39
CA THR A 190 -16.64 -9.98 4.85
C THR A 190 -17.06 -11.09 3.89
N GLU A 191 -17.01 -10.83 2.57
CA GLU A 191 -17.37 -11.82 1.55
C GLU A 191 -16.40 -13.01 1.52
N LEU A 192 -15.11 -12.76 1.76
CA LEU A 192 -14.10 -13.81 1.89
C LEU A 192 -14.39 -14.70 3.11
N GLU A 193 -14.71 -14.11 4.26
CA GLU A 193 -15.07 -14.87 5.46
C GLU A 193 -16.37 -15.67 5.24
N ASP A 194 -17.34 -15.10 4.54
CA ASP A 194 -18.58 -15.77 4.17
C ASP A 194 -18.36 -16.95 3.22
N ALA A 195 -17.42 -16.81 2.29
CA ALA A 195 -16.97 -17.89 1.41
C ALA A 195 -16.14 -18.96 2.16
N GLY A 196 -15.71 -18.69 3.40
CA GLY A 196 -14.97 -19.63 4.23
C GLY A 196 -13.45 -19.49 4.18
N ILE A 197 -12.95 -18.33 3.77
CA ILE A 197 -11.52 -17.99 3.86
C ILE A 197 -11.25 -17.41 5.24
N HIS A 198 -10.17 -17.87 5.87
CA HIS A 198 -9.72 -17.40 7.17
C HIS A 198 -8.69 -16.29 6.99
N LEU A 199 -9.01 -15.10 7.48
CA LEU A 199 -8.13 -13.93 7.46
C LEU A 199 -7.20 -13.97 8.68
N LEU A 200 -5.89 -14.04 8.46
CA LEU A 200 -4.91 -14.18 9.54
C LEU A 200 -3.88 -13.05 9.49
N SER A 201 -3.64 -12.40 10.63
CA SER A 201 -2.56 -11.42 10.75
C SER A 201 -1.19 -12.08 10.83
N VAL A 202 -0.20 -11.46 10.18
CA VAL A 202 1.22 -11.78 10.36
C VAL A 202 1.89 -10.58 11.05
N PRO A 203 2.41 -10.73 12.28
CA PRO A 203 3.11 -9.63 12.95
C PRO A 203 4.32 -9.18 12.15
N ILE A 204 4.41 -7.88 11.87
CA ILE A 204 5.61 -7.29 11.28
C ILE A 204 6.68 -7.26 12.38
N GLN A 205 7.84 -7.89 12.15
CA GLN A 205 8.99 -7.76 13.06
C GLN A 205 9.34 -6.26 13.18
N LYS A 206 9.82 -5.79 14.35
CA LYS A 206 9.94 -4.38 14.80
C LYS A 206 10.55 -3.31 13.85
N GLN A 207 10.91 -3.65 12.63
CA GLN A 207 11.39 -2.74 11.61
C GLN A 207 10.66 -3.08 10.30
N TRP A 208 10.34 -2.08 9.49
CA TRP A 208 9.67 -2.20 8.18
C TRP A 208 10.52 -2.94 7.12
N THR A 209 11.12 -4.07 7.49
CA THR A 209 12.31 -4.66 6.86
C THR A 209 12.03 -6.06 6.37
N LYS A 210 10.95 -6.69 6.83
CA LYS A 210 10.39 -7.90 6.25
C LYS A 210 8.87 -7.80 6.14
N CYS A 211 8.46 -7.44 4.92
CA CYS A 211 7.21 -7.85 4.30
C CYS A 211 5.93 -7.14 4.76
N MET A 212 5.84 -5.81 4.63
CA MET A 212 4.52 -5.15 4.50
C MET A 212 3.73 -5.75 3.34
N PHE A 213 4.42 -6.14 2.27
CA PHE A 213 3.84 -6.71 1.06
C PHE A 213 3.71 -8.24 1.06
N GLY A 214 4.10 -8.94 2.13
CA GLY A 214 4.16 -10.41 2.18
C GLY A 214 2.82 -11.06 2.43
N ILE A 215 1.86 -10.83 1.54
CA ILE A 215 0.55 -11.46 1.56
C ILE A 215 0.68 -12.87 0.97
N THR A 216 0.07 -13.86 1.61
CA THR A 216 0.08 -15.24 1.11
C THR A 216 -1.29 -15.87 1.25
N PHE A 217 -1.66 -16.73 0.31
CA PHE A 217 -2.88 -17.52 0.38
C PHE A 217 -2.54 -19.00 0.30
N ASP A 218 -2.95 -19.76 1.31
CA ASP A 218 -2.83 -21.21 1.32
C ASP A 218 -4.14 -21.83 0.82
N HIS A 219 -4.11 -22.38 -0.39
CA HIS A 219 -5.29 -23.01 -0.98
C HIS A 219 -5.70 -24.29 -0.24
N GLY A 220 -4.83 -24.96 0.51
CA GLY A 220 -5.19 -26.14 1.30
C GLY A 220 -5.97 -25.77 2.56
N THR A 221 -5.39 -24.89 3.38
CA THR A 221 -5.97 -24.47 4.67
C THR A 221 -7.03 -23.37 4.54
N LYS A 222 -7.11 -22.72 3.37
CA LYS A 222 -7.98 -21.55 3.10
C LYS A 222 -7.63 -20.34 3.95
N GLU A 223 -6.36 -20.18 4.26
CA GLU A 223 -5.83 -19.07 5.05
C GLU A 223 -5.27 -17.98 4.14
N LEU A 224 -5.79 -16.77 4.25
CA LEU A 224 -5.21 -15.56 3.67
C LEU A 224 -4.45 -14.83 4.78
N LYS A 225 -3.12 -14.87 4.71
CA LYS A 225 -2.20 -14.28 5.68
C LYS A 225 -1.77 -12.91 5.21
N ILE A 226 -2.08 -11.88 6.00
CA ILE A 226 -1.83 -10.48 5.70
C ILE A 226 -0.98 -9.87 6.82
N PRO A 227 0.14 -9.19 6.49
CA PRO A 227 0.92 -8.44 7.46
C PRO A 227 0.08 -7.38 8.19
N THR A 228 0.25 -7.25 9.50
CA THR A 228 -0.48 -6.24 10.29
C THR A 228 -0.14 -4.83 9.85
N LEU A 229 -1.15 -4.04 9.51
CA LEU A 229 -1.04 -2.63 9.15
C LEU A 229 -1.57 -1.75 10.29
N GLN A 230 -0.73 -0.85 10.78
CA GLN A 230 -1.19 0.26 11.61
C GLN A 230 -1.66 1.40 10.71
N VAL A 231 -2.84 1.94 10.98
CA VAL A 231 -3.43 3.06 10.24
C VAL A 231 -3.61 4.23 11.20
N ASP A 232 -2.88 5.31 10.95
CA ASP A 232 -2.88 6.56 11.72
C ASP A 232 -2.95 7.79 10.80
N ASP A 233 -2.97 8.98 11.38
CA ASP A 233 -3.13 10.26 10.67
C ASP A 233 -2.06 10.52 9.59
N PHE A 234 -0.92 9.81 9.63
CA PHE A 234 0.16 9.95 8.66
C PHE A 234 0.11 8.91 7.54
N THR A 235 -0.69 7.86 7.70
CA THR A 235 -0.71 6.72 6.79
C THR A 235 -1.15 7.13 5.37
N GLU A 236 -2.19 7.95 5.25
CA GLU A 236 -2.68 8.44 3.95
C GLU A 236 -1.59 9.22 3.20
N LEU A 237 -0.93 10.16 3.89
CA LEU A 237 0.09 11.01 3.31
C LEU A 237 1.28 10.20 2.81
N LEU A 238 1.77 9.25 3.62
CA LEU A 238 2.84 8.34 3.24
C LEU A 238 2.47 7.50 2.02
N PHE A 239 1.29 6.90 2.02
CA PHE A 239 0.85 6.01 0.94
C PHE A 239 0.71 6.78 -0.37
N ARG A 240 0.03 7.95 -0.35
CA ARG A 240 -0.09 8.82 -1.53
C ARG A 240 1.27 9.20 -2.10
N ASN A 241 2.22 9.53 -1.24
CA ASN A 241 3.54 9.95 -1.65
C ASN A 241 4.34 8.81 -2.32
N TYR A 242 4.30 7.59 -1.77
CA TYR A 242 4.92 6.43 -2.41
C TYR A 242 4.23 6.03 -3.72
N MET A 243 2.89 6.05 -3.76
CA MET A 243 2.12 5.75 -4.96
C MET A 243 2.39 6.77 -6.06
N ALA A 244 2.44 8.06 -5.73
CA ALA A 244 2.80 9.11 -6.67
C ALA A 244 4.22 8.91 -7.22
N TYR A 245 5.17 8.52 -6.37
CA TYR A 245 6.53 8.17 -6.79
C TYR A 245 6.53 6.99 -7.78
N GLU A 246 5.84 5.89 -7.47
CA GLU A 246 5.75 4.72 -8.35
C GLU A 246 5.06 5.04 -9.69
N GLN A 247 4.00 5.86 -9.67
CA GLN A 247 3.28 6.26 -10.88
C GLN A 247 4.06 7.23 -11.75
N PHE A 248 4.84 8.14 -11.16
CA PHE A 248 5.61 9.13 -11.90
C PHE A 248 6.85 8.52 -12.58
N PHE A 249 7.48 7.53 -11.94
CA PHE A 249 8.68 6.87 -12.46
C PHE A 249 8.37 5.52 -13.13
N THR A 250 7.47 5.59 -14.12
CA THR A 250 7.18 4.65 -15.23
C THR A 250 7.81 3.25 -15.28
N TRP A 251 6.93 2.23 -15.28
CA TRP A 251 6.88 0.90 -15.95
C TRP A 251 8.07 -0.08 -15.94
N GLU A 252 9.30 0.33 -15.63
CA GLU A 252 10.44 -0.60 -15.47
C GLU A 252 10.64 -1.03 -14.02
N GLU A 253 10.21 -0.18 -13.07
CA GLU A 253 10.26 -0.47 -11.64
C GLU A 253 8.91 -1.04 -11.16
N PRO A 254 8.91 -1.95 -10.18
CA PRO A 254 7.68 -2.59 -9.71
C PRO A 254 6.80 -1.62 -8.91
N THR A 255 5.48 -1.72 -9.11
CA THR A 255 4.45 -0.90 -8.47
C THR A 255 3.93 -1.52 -7.16
N TYR A 256 4.86 -1.85 -6.25
CA TYR A 256 4.54 -2.63 -5.04
C TYR A 256 3.56 -1.92 -4.11
N PHE A 257 3.71 -0.61 -3.91
CA PHE A 257 2.80 0.16 -3.07
C PHE A 257 1.43 0.31 -3.71
N VAL A 258 1.38 0.65 -4.99
CA VAL A 258 0.10 0.77 -5.71
C VAL A 258 -0.65 -0.57 -5.68
N ASP A 259 0.03 -1.68 -5.98
CA ASP A 259 -0.58 -3.00 -5.99
C ASP A 259 -1.03 -3.44 -4.58
N TYR A 260 -0.27 -3.08 -3.54
CA TYR A 260 -0.66 -3.32 -2.15
C TYR A 260 -1.89 -2.53 -1.75
N VAL A 261 -1.94 -1.24 -2.06
CA VAL A 261 -3.08 -0.39 -1.71
C VAL A 261 -4.33 -0.89 -2.44
N LEU A 262 -4.23 -1.24 -3.73
CA LEU A 262 -5.34 -1.85 -4.48
C LEU A 262 -5.81 -3.18 -3.87
N PHE A 263 -4.89 -4.03 -3.41
CA PHE A 263 -5.24 -5.29 -2.75
C PHE A 263 -5.98 -5.07 -1.42
N ILE A 264 -5.55 -4.09 -0.63
CA ILE A 264 -6.20 -3.75 0.64
C ILE A 264 -7.55 -3.05 0.41
N ASP A 265 -7.66 -2.21 -0.62
CA ASP A 265 -8.90 -1.56 -1.03
C ASP A 265 -9.97 -2.59 -1.46
N ASP A 266 -9.58 -3.61 -2.24
CA ASP A 266 -10.44 -4.75 -2.56
C ASP A 266 -11.02 -5.43 -1.30
N LEU A 267 -10.23 -5.50 -0.21
CA LEU A 267 -10.70 -6.07 1.06
C LEU A 267 -11.62 -5.13 1.83
N ILE A 268 -11.53 -3.82 1.61
CA ILE A 268 -12.21 -2.78 2.40
C ILE A 268 -13.26 -2.08 1.53
N ASN A 269 -14.46 -2.65 1.47
CA ASN A 269 -15.58 -1.99 0.81
C ASN A 269 -16.42 -1.14 1.79
N THR A 270 -16.54 -1.61 3.04
CA THR A 270 -17.37 -0.99 4.08
C THR A 270 -16.65 -0.94 5.44
N SER A 271 -17.16 -0.16 6.38
CA SER A 271 -16.65 -0.14 7.76
C SER A 271 -16.76 -1.49 8.48
N LYS A 272 -17.67 -2.38 8.05
CA LYS A 272 -17.75 -3.76 8.55
C LYS A 272 -16.53 -4.60 8.17
N ASP A 273 -15.99 -4.35 6.97
CA ASP A 273 -14.77 -5.04 6.51
C ASP A 273 -13.57 -4.60 7.36
N VAL A 274 -13.47 -3.30 7.67
CA VAL A 274 -12.45 -2.78 8.60
C VAL A 274 -12.63 -3.37 10.00
N GLU A 275 -13.86 -3.43 10.50
CA GLU A 275 -14.15 -4.04 11.81
C GLU A 275 -13.67 -5.51 11.84
N LEU A 276 -13.93 -6.27 10.78
CA LEU A 276 -13.50 -7.66 10.65
C LEU A 276 -11.97 -7.79 10.57
N LEU A 277 -11.31 -6.96 9.77
CA LEU A 277 -9.85 -6.93 9.65
C LEU A 277 -9.18 -6.55 10.98
N ARG A 278 -9.80 -5.65 11.75
CA ARG A 278 -9.35 -5.25 13.09
C ARG A 278 -9.51 -6.38 14.10
N LYS A 279 -10.64 -7.09 14.10
CA LYS A 279 -10.86 -8.28 14.95
C LYS A 279 -9.84 -9.38 14.68
N ASN A 280 -9.40 -9.52 13.43
CA ASN A 280 -8.36 -10.48 13.04
C ASN A 280 -6.92 -9.96 13.20
N GLY A 281 -6.73 -8.77 13.77
CA GLY A 281 -5.39 -8.19 14.01
C GLY A 281 -4.64 -7.74 12.75
N ILE A 282 -5.33 -7.67 11.60
CA ILE A 282 -4.75 -7.25 10.33
C ILE A 282 -4.67 -5.72 10.26
N ILE A 283 -5.68 -5.01 10.76
CA ILE A 283 -5.68 -3.55 10.85
C ILE A 283 -5.67 -3.11 12.31
N HIS A 284 -4.72 -2.25 12.68
CA HIS A 284 -4.71 -1.51 13.92
C HIS A 284 -5.10 -0.05 13.66
N ASN A 285 -6.37 0.27 13.92
CA ASN A 285 -6.98 1.56 13.59
C ASN A 285 -6.70 2.60 14.70
N LEU A 286 -6.02 3.70 14.33
CA LEU A 286 -5.73 4.87 15.16
C LEU A 286 -6.42 6.15 14.64
N LEU A 287 -7.25 6.08 13.59
CA LEU A 287 -8.04 7.20 13.05
C LEU A 287 -9.35 7.46 13.83
N GLY A 288 -9.60 6.68 14.87
CA GLY A 288 -10.73 6.85 15.80
C GLY A 288 -12.00 6.05 15.45
N ASN A 289 -12.31 5.81 14.17
CA ASN A 289 -13.43 4.94 13.79
C ASN A 289 -13.16 4.16 12.48
N ASP A 290 -13.89 3.07 12.28
CA ASP A 290 -13.67 2.14 11.16
C ASP A 290 -14.11 2.76 9.81
N GLU A 291 -15.05 3.70 9.81
CA GLU A 291 -15.50 4.44 8.61
C GLU A 291 -14.41 5.38 8.07
N ALA A 292 -13.61 6.00 8.95
CA ALA A 292 -12.49 6.85 8.56
C ALA A 292 -11.43 6.04 7.77
N VAL A 293 -11.16 4.80 8.17
CA VAL A 293 -10.23 3.90 7.45
C VAL A 293 -10.80 3.53 6.09
N THR A 294 -12.07 3.15 6.00
CA THR A 294 -12.74 2.86 4.72
C THR A 294 -12.65 4.05 3.77
N GLN A 295 -13.00 5.25 4.24
CA GLN A 295 -12.93 6.46 3.42
C GLN A 295 -11.50 6.80 2.99
N MET A 296 -10.51 6.56 3.85
CA MET A 296 -9.10 6.78 3.52
C MET A 296 -8.66 5.86 2.35
N PHE A 297 -8.92 4.55 2.43
CA PHE A 297 -8.53 3.61 1.37
C PHE A 297 -9.25 3.85 0.05
N ASN A 298 -10.57 4.08 0.08
CA ASN A 298 -11.33 4.41 -1.13
C ASN A 298 -10.74 5.66 -1.82
N LYS A 299 -10.42 6.71 -1.03
CA LYS A 299 -9.79 7.92 -1.55
C LYS A 299 -8.34 7.73 -2.02
N LEU A 300 -7.62 6.74 -1.49
CA LEU A 300 -6.28 6.40 -1.99
C LEU A 300 -6.37 5.79 -3.39
N CYS A 301 -7.43 5.03 -3.66
CA CYS A 301 -7.69 4.40 -4.96
C CYS A 301 -8.26 5.32 -6.03
N ASP A 302 -8.74 6.51 -5.65
CA ASP A 302 -9.14 7.56 -6.57
C ASP A 302 -7.99 7.90 -7.55
N PHE A 303 -8.28 7.79 -8.86
CA PHE A 303 -7.40 8.18 -9.98
C PHE A 303 -6.06 7.43 -10.08
N ILE A 304 -5.98 6.21 -9.55
CA ILE A 304 -4.84 5.33 -9.77
C ILE A 304 -4.84 4.78 -11.21
N SER A 305 -3.74 4.95 -11.93
CA SER A 305 -3.41 4.12 -13.11
C SER A 305 -2.63 2.89 -12.68
N PHE A 306 -3.10 1.71 -13.05
CA PHE A 306 -2.42 0.44 -12.74
C PHE A 306 -2.34 -0.48 -13.97
N ASN A 307 -1.46 -1.49 -13.91
CA ASN A 307 -1.25 -2.45 -14.99
C ASN A 307 -1.75 -3.84 -14.60
N ASP A 308 -2.93 -4.23 -15.08
CA ASP A 308 -3.54 -5.56 -14.86
C ASP A 308 -2.64 -6.76 -15.25
N LYS A 309 -1.73 -6.58 -16.21
CA LYS A 309 -0.80 -7.66 -16.60
C LYS A 309 0.37 -7.84 -15.64
N GLY A 310 0.74 -6.78 -14.90
CA GLY A 310 1.89 -6.75 -14.00
C GLY A 310 1.55 -6.76 -12.51
N PHE A 311 0.26 -6.86 -12.15
CA PHE A 311 -0.22 -6.79 -10.77
C PHE A 311 0.47 -7.85 -9.87
N TYR A 312 1.14 -7.37 -8.82
CA TYR A 312 1.98 -8.19 -7.94
C TYR A 312 1.20 -9.31 -7.24
N TYR A 313 -0.08 -9.08 -6.88
CA TYR A 313 -0.91 -10.07 -6.19
C TYR A 313 -1.82 -10.89 -7.10
N LYS A 314 -1.57 -10.88 -8.42
CA LYS A 314 -2.44 -11.52 -9.41
C LYS A 314 -2.71 -13.00 -9.13
N ASP A 315 -1.67 -13.76 -8.79
CA ASP A 315 -1.81 -15.19 -8.53
C ASP A 315 -2.62 -15.46 -7.26
N ILE A 316 -2.48 -14.61 -6.24
CA ILE A 316 -3.26 -14.68 -4.99
C ILE A 316 -4.71 -14.33 -5.28
N ALA A 317 -4.96 -13.19 -5.93
CA ALA A 317 -6.30 -12.74 -6.30
C ALA A 317 -7.02 -13.79 -7.17
N SER A 318 -6.31 -14.42 -8.13
CA SER A 318 -6.88 -15.49 -8.96
C SER A 318 -7.28 -16.71 -8.13
N GLN A 319 -6.43 -17.18 -7.21
CA GLN A 319 -6.72 -18.33 -6.36
C GLN A 319 -7.89 -18.07 -5.39
N VAL A 320 -7.93 -16.86 -4.80
CA VAL A 320 -9.02 -16.42 -3.92
C VAL A 320 -10.33 -16.35 -4.71
N ASN A 321 -10.31 -15.73 -5.89
CA ASN A 321 -11.47 -15.63 -6.77
C ASN A 321 -11.99 -17.00 -7.22
N GLU A 322 -11.09 -17.91 -7.61
CA GLU A 322 -11.48 -19.28 -7.97
C GLU A 322 -12.16 -19.99 -6.80
N HIS A 323 -11.63 -19.84 -5.59
CA HIS A 323 -12.24 -20.40 -4.38
C HIS A 323 -13.65 -19.83 -4.17
N CYS A 324 -13.81 -18.51 -4.21
CA CYS A 324 -15.11 -17.86 -3.96
C CYS A 324 -16.16 -18.21 -5.02
N LYS A 325 -15.75 -18.39 -6.28
CA LYS A 325 -16.65 -18.75 -7.40
C LYS A 325 -17.12 -20.21 -7.38
N ARG A 326 -16.59 -21.08 -6.50
CA ARG A 326 -17.10 -22.46 -6.39
C ARG A 326 -18.53 -22.48 -5.87
N LYS A 327 -19.42 -23.24 -6.54
CA LYS A 327 -20.85 -23.32 -6.19
C LYS A 327 -21.09 -23.56 -4.69
N ARG A 328 -20.36 -24.51 -4.08
CA ARG A 328 -20.47 -24.81 -2.64
C ARG A 328 -20.18 -23.58 -1.77
N ASN A 329 -19.19 -22.76 -2.12
CA ASN A 329 -18.79 -21.59 -1.35
C ASN A 329 -19.75 -20.43 -1.55
N ILE A 330 -20.29 -20.27 -2.76
CA ILE A 330 -21.41 -19.33 -3.02
C ILE A 330 -22.61 -19.68 -2.14
N TRP A 331 -22.99 -20.96 -2.07
CA TRP A 331 -24.09 -21.41 -1.21
C TRP A 331 -23.76 -21.25 0.28
N LYS A 332 -22.51 -21.50 0.68
CA LYS A 332 -22.05 -21.26 2.05
C LYS A 332 -22.19 -19.78 2.44
N ALA A 333 -21.75 -18.87 1.57
CA ALA A 333 -21.84 -17.43 1.79
C ALA A 333 -23.30 -16.97 1.89
N LYS A 334 -24.16 -17.41 0.96
CA LYS A 334 -25.61 -17.14 1.01
C LYS A 334 -26.25 -17.63 2.32
N LEU A 335 -25.94 -18.87 2.70
CA LEU A 335 -26.50 -19.46 3.91
C LEU A 335 -26.07 -18.70 5.17
N LYS A 336 -24.80 -18.29 5.26
CA LYS A 336 -24.32 -17.45 6.38
C LYS A 336 -25.00 -16.08 6.38
N LYS A 337 -25.07 -15.42 5.23
CA LYS A 337 -25.65 -14.08 5.08
C LYS A 337 -27.14 -14.04 5.39
N ASP A 338 -27.91 -15.01 4.91
CA ASP A 338 -29.37 -15.00 5.02
C ASP A 338 -29.86 -15.59 6.35
N TYR A 339 -29.15 -16.60 6.89
CA TYR A 339 -29.64 -17.36 8.05
C TYR A 339 -28.81 -17.20 9.33
N PHE A 340 -27.56 -16.77 9.27
CA PHE A 340 -26.72 -16.66 10.48
C PHE A 340 -26.40 -15.21 10.89
N ASN A 341 -26.95 -14.22 10.18
CA ASN A 341 -26.82 -12.81 10.54
C ASN A 341 -27.80 -12.31 11.61
N THR A 342 -28.82 -13.09 11.97
CA THR A 342 -29.74 -12.75 13.06
C THR A 342 -29.66 -13.81 14.15
N PRO A 343 -29.74 -13.44 15.45
CA PRO A 343 -29.66 -14.41 16.54
C PRO A 343 -30.85 -15.40 16.54
N TRP A 344 -32.00 -15.02 15.99
CA TRP A 344 -33.22 -15.82 15.97
C TRP A 344 -33.22 -16.94 14.94
N SER A 345 -32.57 -16.73 13.80
CA SER A 345 -32.55 -17.72 12.71
C SER A 345 -31.80 -19.03 13.06
N PRO A 346 -30.60 -19.03 13.69
CA PRO A 346 -29.97 -20.26 14.15
C PRO A 346 -30.78 -20.96 15.25
N ILE A 347 -31.42 -20.20 16.15
CA ILE A 347 -32.30 -20.77 17.18
C ILE A 347 -33.51 -21.46 16.53
N SER A 348 -34.14 -20.79 15.57
CA SER A 348 -35.28 -21.33 14.82
C SER A 348 -34.88 -22.57 14.02
N PHE A 349 -33.72 -22.55 13.39
CA PHE A 349 -33.17 -23.71 12.67
C PHE A 349 -32.91 -24.89 13.62
N LEU A 350 -32.30 -24.65 14.78
CA LEU A 350 -32.03 -25.68 15.78
C LEU A 350 -33.34 -26.26 16.33
N ALA A 351 -34.32 -25.41 16.65
CA ALA A 351 -35.64 -25.84 17.11
C ALA A 351 -36.35 -26.70 16.06
N ALA A 352 -36.35 -26.27 14.78
CA ALA A 352 -36.91 -27.05 13.68
C ALA A 352 -36.21 -28.40 13.50
N LEU A 353 -34.88 -28.45 13.62
CA LEU A 353 -34.10 -29.69 13.55
C LEU A 353 -34.45 -30.65 14.70
N VAL A 354 -34.55 -30.15 15.93
CA VAL A 354 -34.94 -30.95 17.10
C VAL A 354 -36.36 -31.50 16.94
N LEU A 355 -37.32 -30.65 16.52
CA LEU A 355 -38.68 -31.08 16.25
C LEU A 355 -38.71 -32.17 15.17
N LEU A 356 -37.95 -32.00 14.09
CA LEU A 356 -37.87 -33.00 13.01
C LEU A 356 -37.31 -34.34 13.52
N LEU A 357 -36.24 -34.33 14.33
CA LEU A 357 -35.70 -35.54 14.94
C LEU A 357 -36.71 -36.23 15.88
N LEU A 358 -37.43 -35.46 16.69
CA LEU A 358 -38.48 -35.98 17.56
C LEU A 358 -39.63 -36.59 16.75
N THR A 359 -40.06 -35.95 15.65
CA THR A 359 -41.10 -36.53 14.78
C THR A 359 -40.65 -37.82 14.10
N MET A 360 -39.38 -37.91 13.68
CA MET A 360 -38.82 -39.14 13.13
C MET A 360 -38.80 -40.26 14.17
N LEU A 361 -38.36 -39.98 15.40
CA LEU A 361 -38.41 -40.93 16.51
C LEU A 361 -39.84 -41.39 16.81
N GLN A 362 -40.78 -40.45 16.90
CA GLN A 362 -42.20 -40.76 17.13
C GLN A 362 -42.77 -41.64 16.02
N THR A 363 -42.41 -41.36 14.77
CA THR A 363 -42.84 -42.16 13.61
C THR A 363 -42.28 -43.58 13.68
N ILE A 364 -40.99 -43.73 14.03
CA ILE A 364 -40.35 -45.04 14.22
C ILE A 364 -41.05 -45.84 15.33
N PHE A 365 -41.30 -45.23 16.50
CA PHE A 365 -42.01 -45.90 17.59
C PHE A 365 -43.44 -46.29 17.22
N SER A 366 -44.15 -45.43 16.48
CA SER A 366 -45.52 -45.71 16.03
C SER A 366 -45.57 -46.88 15.04
N VAL A 367 -44.60 -46.97 14.13
CA VAL A 367 -44.47 -48.09 13.20
C VAL A 367 -44.12 -49.38 13.97
N LEU A 368 -43.16 -49.34 14.89
CA LEU A 368 -42.80 -50.50 15.70
C LEU A 368 -43.96 -51.01 16.56
N SER A 369 -44.74 -50.11 17.18
CA SER A 369 -45.91 -50.53 17.97
C SER A 369 -46.97 -51.19 17.09
N TYR A 370 -47.21 -50.67 15.88
CA TYR A 370 -48.16 -51.26 14.93
C TYR A 370 -47.78 -52.69 14.53
N TYR A 371 -46.49 -52.95 14.31
CA TYR A 371 -46.01 -54.31 14.00
C TYR A 371 -46.04 -55.25 15.20
N HIS A 372 -45.76 -54.75 16.41
CA HIS A 372 -45.81 -55.56 17.63
C HIS A 372 -47.26 -55.97 17.99
N GLN A 373 -48.26 -55.15 17.66
CA GLN A 373 -49.67 -55.45 17.90
C GLN A 373 -50.28 -56.46 16.90
N ARG A 374 -49.52 -56.83 15.86
CA ARG A 374 -49.94 -57.75 14.79
C ARG A 374 -49.37 -59.17 14.95
N GLN A 375 -48.42 -59.37 15.88
CA GLN A 375 -48.01 -60.69 16.38
C GLN A 375 -48.91 -61.07 17.55
#